data_AF-A0A368FCU5-F1
#
_entry.id   AF-A0A368FCU5-F1
#
_cell.length_a   1.000
_cell.length_b   1.000
_cell.length_c   1.000
_cell.angle_alpha   90.00
_cell.angle_beta   90.00
_cell.angle_gamma   90.00
#
_symmetry.space_group_name_H-M   'P 1'
#
loop_
_entity.id
_entity.type
_entity.pdbx_description
1 polymer ?
#
loop_
_entity_poly.entity_id
_entity_poly.type
_entity_poly.pdbx_seq_one_letter_code
_entity_poly.pdbx_strand_id
1 'polypeptide(L)'
;MPRISGPQYDVIILDACYSNLRQQKQFCPTEAFVRKTVLQAMSRLVKSKGIIIVNVVTTDPQTDAKKLLKLFSNYFNYCNLKETTAENQVRVL
;
A
#
# COMPACT_ATOMS: atom_id res chain seq x y z
N MET A 1 16.70 -17.48 -8.27
CA MET A 1 15.74 -16.60 -7.54
C MET A 1 14.55 -17.43 -7.13
N PRO A 2 14.10 -17.41 -5.86
CA PRO A 2 13.00 -18.27 -5.42
C PRO A 2 11.69 -17.90 -6.12
N ARG A 3 10.96 -18.89 -6.64
CA ARG A 3 9.57 -18.72 -7.05
C ARG A 3 8.74 -18.54 -5.78
N ILE A 4 8.08 -17.39 -5.62
CA ILE A 4 7.07 -17.23 -4.59
C ILE A 4 5.83 -17.97 -5.10
N SER A 5 5.67 -19.24 -4.69
CA SER A 5 4.46 -20.04 -4.92
C SER A 5 3.52 -19.84 -3.74
N GLY A 6 2.66 -18.84 -3.85
CA GLY A 6 1.60 -18.56 -2.88
C GLY A 6 0.27 -18.36 -3.60
N PRO A 7 -0.86 -18.46 -2.89
CA PRO A 7 -2.16 -18.10 -3.45
C PRO A 7 -2.12 -16.67 -4.00
N GLN A 8 -2.76 -16.47 -5.15
CA GLN A 8 -2.96 -15.15 -5.73
C GLN A 8 -4.34 -14.62 -5.36
N TYR A 9 -4.40 -13.32 -5.06
CA TYR A 9 -5.59 -12.63 -4.59
C TYR A 9 -6.18 -11.73 -5.68
N ASP A 10 -7.50 -11.66 -5.74
CA ASP A 10 -8.21 -10.68 -6.57
C ASP A 10 -8.09 -9.27 -5.98
N VAL A 11 -8.07 -9.16 -4.65
CA VAL A 11 -7.96 -7.90 -3.92
C VAL A 11 -7.01 -8.06 -2.75
N ILE A 12 -6.06 -7.13 -2.61
CA ILE A 12 -5.25 -6.94 -1.40
C ILE A 12 -5.59 -5.56 -0.82
N ILE A 13 -5.93 -5.50 0.46
CA ILE A 13 -6.10 -4.24 1.20
C ILE A 13 -4.92 -4.10 2.14
N LEU A 14 -4.16 -3.02 1.97
CA LEU A 14 -3.03 -2.67 2.81
C LEU A 14 -3.41 -1.48 3.69
N ASP A 15 -3.79 -1.78 4.92
CA ASP A 15 -4.08 -0.80 5.98
C ASP A 15 -3.20 -1.10 7.19
N ALA A 16 -1.89 -0.92 7.00
CA ALA A 16 -0.89 -1.23 8.00
C ALA A 16 -0.10 0.04 8.36
N CYS A 17 -0.31 0.50 9.58
CA CYS A 17 0.16 1.81 10.04
C CYS A 17 1.04 1.69 11.28
N TYR A 18 1.87 2.70 11.52
CA TYR A 18 2.50 2.84 12.83
C TYR A 18 1.47 3.29 13.87
N SER A 19 1.52 2.71 15.06
CA SER A 19 0.64 3.08 16.18
C SER A 19 0.97 4.47 16.76
N ASN A 20 2.20 4.96 16.57
CA ASN A 20 2.63 6.25 17.11
C ASN A 20 2.72 7.32 16.01
N LEU A 21 1.69 8.16 15.94
CA LEU A 21 1.54 9.21 14.95
C LEU A 21 2.42 10.46 15.20
N ARG A 22 3.24 10.52 16.26
CA ARG A 22 4.03 11.72 16.58
C ARG A 22 5.48 11.68 16.10
N GLN A 23 5.99 10.51 15.72
CA GLN A 23 7.41 10.33 15.40
C GLN A 23 7.68 10.04 13.91
N GLN A 24 6.64 9.90 13.10
CA GLN A 24 6.75 9.45 11.70
C GLN A 24 6.13 10.47 10.76
N LYS A 25 6.77 10.73 9.60
CA LYS A 25 6.22 11.62 8.55
C LYS A 25 5.13 10.92 7.73
N GLN A 26 5.29 9.61 7.55
CA GLN A 26 4.33 8.73 6.87
C GLN A 26 3.84 7.68 7.87
N PHE A 27 2.53 7.67 8.13
CA PHE A 27 1.91 6.77 9.11
C PHE A 27 1.47 5.47 8.46
N CYS A 28 0.84 5.58 7.28
CA CYS A 28 0.36 4.45 6.50
C CYS A 28 0.73 4.65 5.01
N PRO A 29 1.17 3.59 4.31
CA PRO A 29 1.62 2.32 4.87
C PRO A 29 2.93 2.50 5.65
N THR A 30 3.27 1.58 6.57
CA THR A 30 4.59 1.60 7.21
C THR A 30 5.72 1.41 6.21
N GLU A 31 6.93 1.82 6.60
CA GLU A 31 8.12 1.76 5.73
C GLU A 31 8.43 0.33 5.24
N ALA A 32 8.06 -0.69 6.02
CA ALA A 32 8.27 -2.08 5.64
C ALA A 32 7.56 -2.45 4.33
N PHE A 33 6.35 -1.92 4.11
CA PHE A 33 5.53 -2.24 2.94
C PHE A 33 5.92 -1.47 1.67
N VAL A 34 6.72 -0.42 1.79
CA VAL A 34 7.25 0.34 0.64
C VAL A 34 8.65 -0.11 0.23
N ARG A 35 9.22 -1.11 0.91
CA ARG A 35 10.49 -1.71 0.50
C ARG A 35 10.33 -2.40 -0.85
N LYS A 36 11.30 -2.21 -1.74
CA LYS A 36 11.34 -2.81 -3.09
C LYS A 36 11.05 -4.31 -3.10
N THR A 37 11.64 -5.06 -2.18
CA THR A 37 11.44 -6.52 -2.08
C THR A 37 9.99 -6.88 -1.71
N VAL A 38 9.35 -6.09 -0.85
CA VAL A 38 7.96 -6.31 -0.43
C VAL A 38 7.00 -5.91 -1.54
N LEU A 39 7.22 -4.77 -2.21
CA LEU A 39 6.42 -4.37 -3.38
C LEU A 39 6.47 -5.41 -4.49
N GLN A 40 7.66 -5.96 -4.78
CA GLN A 40 7.83 -7.02 -5.77
C GLN A 40 7.16 -8.34 -5.34
N ALA A 41 7.13 -8.65 -4.05
CA ALA A 41 6.40 -9.81 -3.54
C ALA A 41 4.89 -9.59 -3.67
N MET A 42 4.38 -8.43 -3.26
CA MET A 42 2.96 -8.07 -3.36
C MET A 42 2.47 -8.09 -4.80
N SER A 43 3.25 -7.60 -5.77
CA SER A 43 2.85 -7.64 -7.19
C SER A 43 2.74 -9.05 -7.76
N ARG A 44 3.40 -10.05 -7.15
CA ARG A 44 3.26 -11.47 -7.52
C ARG A 44 2.07 -12.15 -6.84
N LEU A 45 1.64 -11.61 -5.69
CA LEU A 45 0.48 -12.09 -4.94
C LEU A 45 -0.85 -11.57 -5.51
N VAL A 46 -0.85 -10.48 -6.28
CA VAL A 46 -2.05 -9.98 -6.96
C VAL A 46 -2.20 -10.69 -8.31
N LYS A 47 -3.42 -11.14 -8.65
CA LYS A 47 -3.73 -11.69 -9.99
C LYS A 47 -3.55 -10.62 -11.07
N SER A 48 -3.40 -11.02 -12.33
CA SER A 48 -3.21 -10.09 -13.47
C SER A 48 -4.31 -9.03 -13.63
N LYS A 49 -5.53 -9.33 -13.18
CA LYS A 49 -6.69 -8.40 -13.15
C LYS A 49 -7.09 -7.98 -11.74
N GLY A 50 -6.28 -8.33 -10.74
CA GLY A 50 -6.54 -7.96 -9.36
C GLY A 50 -6.09 -6.54 -9.04
N ILE A 51 -6.40 -6.08 -7.83
CA ILE A 51 -6.06 -4.75 -7.36
C ILE A 51 -5.42 -4.81 -5.96
N ILE A 52 -4.52 -3.87 -5.71
CA ILE A 52 -4.10 -3.52 -4.35
C ILE A 52 -4.67 -2.14 -3.99
N ILE A 53 -5.31 -2.06 -2.82
CA ILE A 53 -5.85 -0.82 -2.26
C ILE A 53 -4.99 -0.50 -1.04
N VAL A 54 -4.36 0.67 -1.04
CA VAL A 54 -3.44 1.08 0.03
C VAL A 54 -4.02 2.28 0.73
N ASN A 55 -4.22 2.17 2.05
CA ASN A 55 -4.54 3.32 2.87
C ASN A 55 -3.28 4.19 3.06
N VAL A 56 -3.40 5.48 2.76
CA VAL A 56 -2.29 6.43 2.86
C VAL A 56 -2.65 7.48 3.88
N VAL A 57 -1.88 7.54 4.96
CA VAL A 57 -2.02 8.54 6.02
C VAL A 57 -0.65 9.17 6.23
N THR A 58 -0.55 10.47 6.00
CA THR A 58 0.70 11.25 6.01
C THR A 58 0.43 12.67 6.49
N THR A 59 1.45 13.35 7.00
CA THR A 59 1.41 14.78 7.33
C THR A 59 1.44 15.70 6.11
N ASP A 60 1.94 15.23 4.96
CA ASP A 60 1.97 15.98 3.69
C ASP A 60 1.38 15.15 2.54
N PRO A 61 0.03 15.13 2.42
CA PRO A 61 -0.65 14.35 1.39
C PRO A 61 -0.24 14.73 -0.04
N GLN A 62 0.01 16.02 -0.29
CA GLN A 62 0.33 16.51 -1.63
C GLN A 62 1.67 15.99 -2.15
N THR A 63 2.64 15.82 -1.25
CA THR A 63 3.96 15.33 -1.61
C THR A 63 4.06 13.82 -1.46
N ASP A 64 3.67 13.27 -0.31
CA ASP A 64 3.98 11.88 0.03
C ASP A 64 3.06 10.89 -0.69
N ALA A 65 1.79 11.22 -0.89
CA ALA A 65 0.90 10.36 -1.68
C ALA A 65 1.38 10.25 -3.14
N LYS A 66 1.91 11.34 -3.72
CA LYS A 66 2.49 11.32 -5.08
C LYS A 66 3.78 10.51 -5.15
N LYS A 67 4.64 10.57 -4.11
CA LYS A 67 5.84 9.71 -4.02
C LYS A 67 5.45 8.24 -3.96
N LEU A 68 4.46 7.89 -3.15
CA LEU A 68 3.95 6.52 -3.05
C LEU A 68 3.35 6.06 -4.37
N LEU A 69 2.54 6.89 -5.02
CA LEU A 69 2.00 6.59 -6.34
C LEU A 69 3.11 6.25 -7.33
N LYS A 70 4.14 7.10 -7.44
CA LYS A 70 5.29 6.87 -8.31
C LYS A 70 6.04 5.58 -7.97
N LEU A 71 6.15 5.25 -6.68
CA LEU A 71 6.81 4.04 -6.22
C LEU A 71 6.04 2.78 -6.63
N PHE A 72 4.72 2.76 -6.42
CA PHE A 72 3.84 1.64 -6.77
C PHE A 72 3.71 1.46 -8.30
N SER A 73 3.73 2.55 -9.07
CA SER A 73 3.71 2.48 -10.55
C SER A 73 4.89 1.73 -11.17
N ASN A 74 5.96 1.45 -10.42
CA ASN A 74 7.05 0.58 -10.90
C ASN A 74 6.69 -0.92 -10.89
N TYR A 75 5.60 -1.30 -10.22
CA TYR A 75 5.20 -2.70 -10.01
C TYR A 75 3.78 -3.01 -10.49
N PHE A 76 2.93 -1.99 -10.65
CA PHE A 76 1.54 -2.11 -11.07
C PHE A 76 1.28 -1.26 -12.32
N ASN A 77 0.54 -1.82 -13.28
CA ASN A 77 0.32 -1.20 -14.59
C ASN A 77 -0.52 0.08 -14.52
N TYR A 78 -1.39 0.20 -13.52
CA TYR A 78 -2.27 1.33 -13.34
C TYR A 78 -2.32 1.68 -11.86
N CYS A 79 -2.12 2.96 -11.54
CA CYS A 79 -2.22 3.48 -10.19
C CYS A 79 -2.95 4.82 -10.23
N ASN A 80 -3.85 5.05 -9.27
CA ASN A 80 -4.54 6.32 -9.08
C ASN A 80 -4.61 6.67 -7.58
N LEU A 81 -4.72 7.96 -7.27
CA LEU A 81 -5.00 8.45 -5.92
C LEU A 81 -6.46 8.86 -5.83
N LYS A 82 -7.10 8.54 -4.71
CA LYS A 82 -8.42 9.02 -4.35
C LYS A 82 -8.35 9.59 -2.95
N GLU A 83 -8.55 10.90 -2.84
CA GLU A 83 -8.72 11.55 -1.55
C GLU A 83 -10.10 11.20 -1.00
N THR A 84 -10.17 10.92 0.30
CA THR A 84 -11.42 10.62 1.00
C THR A 84 -11.37 11.19 2.40
N THR A 85 -12.50 11.67 2.88
CA THR A 85 -12.71 12.03 4.30
C THR A 85 -13.23 10.86 5.12
N ALA A 86 -13.53 9.72 4.47
CA ALA A 86 -14.00 8.53 5.13
C ALA A 86 -12.85 7.83 5.87
N GLU A 87 -13.06 7.53 7.15
CA GLU A 87 -12.16 6.68 7.92
C GLU A 87 -12.39 5.21 7.53
N ASN A 88 -11.31 4.50 7.19
CA ASN A 88 -11.37 3.04 7.06
C ASN A 88 -11.45 2.45 8.47
N GLN A 89 -12.66 2.18 8.95
CA GLN A 89 -12.85 1.49 10.22
C GLN A 89 -13.01 -0.01 9.96
N VAL A 90 -11.97 -0.77 10.30
CA VAL A 90 -12.12 -2.22 10.49
C VAL A 90 -12.79 -2.43 11.85
N ARG A 91 -14.05 -2.85 11.86
CA ARG A 91 -14.68 -3.33 13.10
C ARG A 91 -13.96 -4.60 13.53
N VAL A 92 -13.17 -4.50 14.60
CA VAL A 92 -12.70 -5.67 15.33
C VAL A 92 -13.92 -6.18 16.10
N LEU A 93 -14.43 -7.35 15.69
CA LEU A 93 -15.47 -8.07 16.40
C LEU A 93 -14.89 -8.76 17.64
#